data_AF-A0A933K2M7-F1
#
_entry.id   AF-A0A933K2M7-F1
#
_cell.length_a   1.000
_cell.length_b   1.000
_cell.length_c   1.000
_cell.angle_alpha   90.00
_cell.angle_beta   90.00
_cell.angle_gamma   90.00
#
_symmetry.space_group_name_H-M   'P 1'
#
loop_
_entity.id
_entity.type
_entity.pdbx_description
1 polymer ?
#
loop_
_entity_poly.entity_id
_entity_poly.type
_entity_poly.pdbx_seq_one_letter_code
_entity_poly.pdbx_strand_id
1 'polypeptide(L)'
;MMKEPPERKAPSLALEARGPRGSVGGRRGVLLVIGLGLVCLVAAGFTIAMAVSTQASTGRAVNAAVLQGRYATELAESALAECLADFGPFIQRSFPGRDWRGEIRSRAVGGVVPGPAVFGVAELTYPPERTSRLTGGAAAGVTVSPVSVRPVRYNVGTNWGLVELWAHSTCQVAGRRTLYRRVSSLHYLVFDAPGTTPPRIIPVAIQTVVDRSDA
;
A
#
# COMPACT_ATOMS: atom_id res chain seq x y z
N MET A 1 -72.68 22.72 -48.30
CA MET A 1 -73.68 21.76 -48.81
C MET A 1 -72.94 20.50 -49.24
N MET A 2 -73.13 19.39 -48.51
CA MET A 2 -72.85 18.00 -48.91
C MET A 2 -73.11 17.15 -47.65
N LYS A 3 -74.36 16.70 -47.46
CA LYS A 3 -74.89 15.37 -47.81
C LYS A 3 -74.22 14.24 -47.01
N GLU A 4 -74.91 13.85 -45.95
CA GLU A 4 -74.73 12.57 -45.27
C GLU A 4 -74.76 11.40 -46.27
N PRO A 5 -73.92 10.37 -46.09
CA PRO A 5 -74.11 9.08 -46.72
C PRO A 5 -74.85 8.09 -45.79
N PRO A 6 -75.62 7.15 -46.39
CA PRO A 6 -76.73 6.44 -45.76
C PRO A 6 -76.36 5.15 -45.01
N GLU A 7 -77.26 4.77 -44.11
CA GLU A 7 -77.35 3.47 -43.43
C GLU A 7 -77.23 2.29 -44.40
N ARG A 8 -76.34 1.33 -44.08
CA ARG A 8 -76.36 -0.01 -44.66
C ARG A 8 -76.68 -1.04 -43.58
N LYS A 9 -77.85 -1.68 -43.75
CA LYS A 9 -78.27 -2.88 -43.03
C LYS A 9 -77.30 -4.04 -43.29
N ALA A 10 -77.04 -4.80 -42.23
CA ALA A 10 -76.19 -5.97 -42.18
C ALA A 10 -76.72 -7.15 -43.02
N PRO A 11 -75.82 -7.97 -43.60
CA PRO A 11 -76.09 -9.36 -43.88
C PRO A 11 -75.55 -10.24 -42.74
N SER A 12 -76.46 -11.00 -42.15
CA SER A 12 -76.22 -12.12 -41.25
C SER A 12 -75.37 -13.20 -41.94
N LEU A 13 -74.17 -13.41 -41.44
CA LEU A 13 -73.44 -14.67 -41.62
C LEU A 13 -73.25 -15.29 -40.25
N ALA A 14 -74.11 -16.28 -39.97
CA ALA A 14 -73.84 -17.29 -38.97
C ALA A 14 -72.56 -18.03 -39.38
N LEU A 15 -71.50 -17.85 -38.62
CA LEU A 15 -70.39 -18.81 -38.60
C LEU A 15 -70.02 -19.06 -37.13
N GLU A 16 -70.47 -20.23 -36.69
CA GLU A 16 -70.02 -21.02 -35.55
C GLU A 16 -69.11 -20.33 -34.52
N ALA A 17 -69.68 -20.09 -33.35
CA ALA A 17 -68.94 -20.10 -32.10
C ALA A 17 -68.28 -21.49 -31.91
N ARG A 18 -67.07 -21.68 -32.46
CA ARG A 18 -66.14 -22.65 -31.87
C ARG A 18 -65.62 -22.04 -30.59
N GLY A 19 -66.36 -22.26 -29.51
CA GLY A 19 -65.84 -22.10 -28.17
C GLY A 19 -64.53 -22.88 -28.05
N PRO A 20 -63.51 -22.35 -27.35
CA PRO A 20 -62.31 -23.11 -27.06
C PRO A 20 -62.73 -24.34 -26.27
N ARG A 21 -62.69 -25.51 -26.93
CA ARG A 21 -62.73 -26.81 -26.26
C ARG A 21 -61.71 -26.75 -25.14
N GLY A 22 -62.19 -26.95 -23.91
CA GLY A 22 -61.40 -26.82 -22.70
C GLY A 22 -60.09 -27.61 -22.83
N SER A 23 -58.98 -26.89 -22.86
CA SER A 23 -57.68 -27.50 -22.64
C SER A 23 -57.48 -27.56 -21.13
N VAL A 24 -57.75 -28.74 -20.55
CA VAL A 24 -57.31 -29.09 -19.20
C VAL A 24 -55.76 -29.11 -19.11
N GLY A 25 -55.06 -28.93 -20.24
CA GLY A 25 -53.61 -28.69 -20.32
C GLY A 25 -53.15 -27.24 -20.07
N GLY A 26 -54.01 -26.23 -20.22
CA GLY A 26 -53.62 -24.81 -20.12
C GLY A 26 -53.27 -24.37 -18.70
N ARG A 27 -53.99 -24.86 -17.68
CA ARG A 27 -53.71 -24.51 -16.27
C ARG A 27 -52.42 -25.14 -15.76
N ARG A 28 -52.08 -26.36 -16.21
CA ARG A 28 -50.81 -27.02 -15.84
C ARG A 28 -49.62 -26.35 -16.51
N GLY A 29 -49.73 -25.94 -17.78
CA GLY A 29 -48.69 -25.20 -18.49
C GLY A 29 -48.43 -23.80 -17.93
N VAL A 30 -49.49 -23.04 -17.60
CA VAL A 30 -49.37 -21.70 -17.00
C VAL A 30 -48.74 -21.76 -15.60
N LEU A 31 -49.11 -22.74 -14.77
CA LEU A 31 -48.49 -22.94 -13.45
C LEU A 31 -47.00 -23.33 -13.54
N LEU A 32 -46.63 -24.12 -14.56
CA LEU A 32 -45.23 -24.50 -14.81
C LEU A 32 -44.38 -23.30 -15.24
N VAL A 33 -44.91 -22.42 -16.10
CA VAL A 33 -44.22 -21.20 -16.55
C VAL A 33 -44.07 -20.19 -15.40
N ILE A 34 -45.11 -20.02 -14.57
CA ILE A 34 -45.05 -19.16 -13.38
C ILE A 34 -44.05 -19.72 -12.37
N GLY A 35 -44.06 -21.04 -12.12
CA GLY A 35 -43.11 -21.69 -11.23
C GLY A 35 -41.66 -21.57 -11.71
N LEU A 36 -41.41 -21.77 -13.00
CA LEU A 36 -40.08 -21.61 -13.60
C LEU A 36 -39.60 -20.16 -13.55
N GLY A 37 -40.49 -19.20 -13.80
CA GLY A 37 -40.19 -17.77 -13.69
C GLY A 37 -39.81 -17.36 -12.27
N LEU A 38 -40.49 -17.90 -11.26
CA LEU A 38 -40.22 -17.63 -9.85
C LEU A 38 -38.89 -18.24 -9.40
N VAL A 39 -38.57 -19.46 -9.84
CA VAL A 39 -37.26 -20.09 -9.60
C VAL A 39 -36.13 -19.32 -10.26
N CYS A 40 -36.32 -18.83 -11.50
CA CYS A 40 -35.32 -18.02 -12.19
C CYS A 40 -35.09 -16.66 -11.49
N LEU A 41 -36.15 -16.04 -10.95
CA LEU A 41 -36.05 -14.79 -10.18
C LEU A 41 -35.29 -14.96 -8.87
N VAL A 42 -35.56 -16.05 -8.14
CA VAL A 42 -34.86 -16.37 -6.89
C VAL A 42 -33.39 -16.71 -7.18
N ALA A 43 -33.11 -17.49 -8.23
CA ALA A 43 -31.74 -17.81 -8.63
C ALA A 43 -30.95 -16.57 -9.07
N ALA A 44 -31.56 -15.69 -9.86
CA ALA A 44 -30.95 -14.41 -10.26
C ALA A 44 -30.68 -13.52 -9.04
N GLY A 45 -31.65 -13.38 -8.13
CA GLY A 45 -31.47 -12.62 -6.88
C GLY A 45 -30.34 -13.17 -6.00
N PHE A 46 -30.20 -14.50 -5.90
CA PHE A 46 -29.14 -15.14 -5.14
C PHE A 46 -27.76 -14.93 -5.78
N THR A 47 -27.65 -15.02 -7.11
CA THR A 47 -26.39 -14.74 -7.82
C THR A 47 -25.97 -13.27 -7.71
N ILE A 48 -26.92 -12.33 -7.78
CA ILE A 48 -26.63 -10.90 -7.59
C ILE A 48 -26.21 -10.62 -6.15
N ALA A 49 -26.89 -11.20 -5.15
CA ALA A 49 -26.51 -11.05 -3.73
C ALA A 49 -25.11 -11.62 -3.44
N MET A 50 -24.77 -12.78 -4.01
CA MET A 50 -23.43 -13.37 -3.94
C MET A 50 -22.37 -12.47 -4.62
N ALA A 51 -22.68 -11.91 -5.80
CA ALA A 51 -21.79 -11.01 -6.53
C ALA A 51 -21.57 -9.68 -5.78
N VAL A 52 -22.63 -9.07 -5.23
CA VAL A 52 -22.54 -7.85 -4.43
C VAL A 52 -21.82 -8.10 -3.10
N SER A 53 -22.05 -9.24 -2.46
CA SER A 53 -21.35 -9.64 -1.23
C SER A 53 -19.86 -9.87 -1.47
N THR A 54 -19.49 -10.54 -2.57
CA THR A 54 -18.09 -10.75 -2.95
C THR A 54 -17.41 -9.45 -3.39
N GLN A 55 -18.09 -8.56 -4.12
CA GLN A 55 -17.57 -7.22 -4.44
C GLN A 55 -17.42 -6.34 -3.19
N ALA A 56 -18.39 -6.35 -2.27
CA ALA A 56 -18.32 -5.59 -1.01
C ALA A 56 -17.26 -6.15 -0.04
N SER A 57 -17.00 -7.45 -0.06
CA SER A 57 -15.91 -8.08 0.71
C SER A 57 -14.55 -7.74 0.10
N THR A 58 -14.42 -7.87 -1.21
CA THR A 58 -13.18 -7.56 -1.94
C THR A 58 -12.84 -6.07 -1.86
N GLY A 59 -13.81 -5.18 -2.01
CA GLY A 59 -13.63 -3.72 -1.88
C GLY A 59 -13.20 -3.31 -0.47
N ARG A 60 -13.79 -3.90 0.58
CA ARG A 60 -13.36 -3.67 1.97
C ARG A 60 -11.95 -4.16 2.23
N ALA A 61 -11.59 -5.35 1.72
CA ALA A 61 -10.24 -5.89 1.85
C ALA A 61 -9.19 -5.03 1.13
N VAL A 62 -9.49 -4.55 -0.09
CA VAL A 62 -8.60 -3.66 -0.84
C VAL A 62 -8.43 -2.32 -0.13
N ASN A 63 -9.51 -1.70 0.36
CA ASN A 63 -9.42 -0.44 1.10
C ASN A 63 -8.63 -0.60 2.41
N ALA A 64 -8.82 -1.70 3.14
CA ALA A 64 -8.03 -2.01 4.33
C ALA A 64 -6.55 -2.19 4.00
N ALA A 65 -6.23 -2.91 2.91
CA ALA A 65 -4.86 -3.10 2.43
C ALA A 65 -4.17 -1.79 2.06
N VAL A 66 -4.89 -0.88 1.38
CA VAL A 66 -4.37 0.44 1.00
C VAL A 66 -4.07 1.28 2.24
N LEU A 67 -4.97 1.30 3.23
CA LEU A 67 -4.78 2.04 4.48
C LEU A 67 -3.62 1.45 5.30
N GLN A 68 -3.55 0.13 5.45
CA GLN A 68 -2.43 -0.55 6.13
C GLN A 68 -1.09 -0.31 5.41
N GLY A 69 -1.08 -0.30 4.09
CA GLY A 69 0.12 -0.01 3.30
C GLY A 69 0.60 1.44 3.44
N ARG A 70 -0.33 2.40 3.53
CA ARG A 70 0.01 3.81 3.82
C ARG A 70 0.58 3.95 5.22
N TYR A 71 -0.09 3.40 6.21
CA TYR A 71 0.37 3.43 7.60
C TYR A 71 1.76 2.78 7.78
N ALA A 72 2.01 1.65 7.13
CA ALA A 72 3.33 1.01 7.14
C ALA A 72 4.42 1.92 6.54
N THR A 73 4.09 2.69 5.50
CA THR A 73 5.03 3.63 4.88
C THR A 73 5.33 4.80 5.82
N GLU A 74 4.30 5.41 6.42
CA GLU A 74 4.44 6.50 7.40
C GLU A 74 5.27 6.08 8.62
N LEU A 75 5.12 4.83 9.08
CA LEU A 75 5.94 4.28 10.16
C LEU A 75 7.42 4.13 9.78
N ALA A 76 7.71 3.67 8.56
CA ALA A 76 9.09 3.58 8.08
C ALA A 76 9.73 4.97 7.88
N GLU A 77 8.96 5.95 7.40
CA GLU A 77 9.38 7.36 7.35
C GLU A 77 9.63 7.93 8.75
N SER A 78 8.77 7.60 9.71
CA SER A 78 8.92 8.01 11.12
C SER A 78 10.17 7.40 11.76
N ALA A 79 10.46 6.12 11.49
CA ALA A 79 11.68 5.46 11.94
C ALA A 79 12.94 6.14 11.39
N LEU A 80 12.94 6.50 10.11
CA LEU A 80 14.03 7.27 9.50
C LEU A 80 14.17 8.64 10.17
N ALA A 81 13.08 9.37 10.36
CA ALA A 81 13.11 10.69 10.98
C ALA A 81 13.65 10.64 12.42
N GLU A 82 13.25 9.64 13.20
CA GLU A 82 13.77 9.40 14.55
C GLU A 82 15.28 9.15 14.54
N CYS A 83 15.75 8.20 13.71
CA CYS A 83 17.17 7.88 13.61
C CYS A 83 18.00 9.04 13.06
N LEU A 84 17.44 9.89 12.18
CA LEU A 84 18.11 11.08 11.72
C LEU A 84 18.29 12.11 12.84
N ALA A 85 17.28 12.30 13.68
CA ALA A 85 17.31 13.27 14.76
C ALA A 85 18.36 12.95 15.85
N ASP A 86 18.60 11.66 16.12
CA ASP A 86 19.54 11.19 17.15
C ASP A 86 20.83 10.57 16.55
N PHE A 87 21.11 10.84 15.27
CA PHE A 87 22.28 10.28 14.57
C PHE A 87 23.63 10.64 15.22
N GLY A 88 23.84 11.91 15.56
CA GLY A 88 25.09 12.36 16.16
C GLY A 88 25.40 11.63 17.48
N PRO A 89 24.49 11.68 18.47
CA PRO A 89 24.62 10.91 19.70
C PRO A 89 24.75 9.39 19.47
N PHE A 90 24.05 8.81 18.49
CA PHE A 90 24.18 7.40 18.13
C PHE A 90 25.61 7.04 17.68
N ILE A 91 26.22 7.85 16.80
CA ILE A 91 27.60 7.63 16.36
C ILE A 91 28.57 7.74 17.53
N GLN A 92 28.38 8.72 18.42
CA GLN A 92 29.20 8.89 19.61
C GLN A 92 29.12 7.68 20.56
N ARG A 93 27.92 7.12 20.78
CA ARG A 93 27.71 5.91 21.60
C ARG A 93 28.30 4.67 20.95
N SER A 94 28.16 4.53 19.63
CA SER A 94 28.63 3.36 18.89
C SER A 94 30.16 3.25 18.83
N PHE A 95 30.85 4.38 19.01
CA PHE A 95 32.30 4.46 18.87
C PHE A 95 32.89 5.53 19.80
N PRO A 96 32.92 5.26 21.12
CA PRO A 96 33.32 6.24 22.11
C PRO A 96 34.80 6.63 21.97
N GLY A 97 35.10 7.92 22.14
CA GLY A 97 36.47 8.44 22.22
C GLY A 97 37.25 8.50 20.90
N ARG A 98 36.62 8.28 19.75
CA ARG A 98 37.29 8.34 18.45
C ARG A 98 37.44 9.77 17.92
N ASP A 99 38.63 10.08 17.40
CA ASP A 99 38.83 11.23 16.52
C ASP A 99 38.40 10.88 15.09
N TRP A 100 37.12 11.09 14.83
CA TRP A 100 36.48 10.85 13.54
C TRP A 100 37.20 11.51 12.37
N ARG A 101 37.67 12.74 12.56
CA ARG A 101 38.24 13.52 11.47
C ARG A 101 39.65 13.04 11.15
N GLY A 102 40.44 12.71 12.16
CA GLY A 102 41.74 12.05 12.00
C GLY A 102 41.61 10.70 11.30
N GLU A 103 40.67 9.87 11.76
CA GLU A 103 40.42 8.55 11.16
C GLU A 103 40.02 8.64 9.69
N ILE A 104 39.09 9.53 9.35
CA ILE A 104 38.63 9.71 7.96
C ILE A 104 39.76 10.25 7.07
N ARG A 105 40.51 11.25 7.55
CA ARG A 105 41.63 11.82 6.79
C ARG A 105 42.72 10.80 6.48
N SER A 106 43.06 9.94 7.44
CA SER A 106 44.09 8.91 7.24
C SER A 106 43.72 7.86 6.19
N ARG A 107 42.44 7.74 5.83
CA ARG A 107 41.92 6.78 4.85
C ARG A 107 41.64 7.41 3.48
N ALA A 108 41.96 8.69 3.30
CA ALA A 108 41.69 9.40 2.05
C ALA A 108 42.66 8.99 0.95
N VAL A 109 42.12 8.64 -0.22
CA VAL A 109 42.87 8.41 -1.46
C VAL A 109 42.49 9.53 -2.43
N GLY A 110 43.45 10.40 -2.75
CA GLY A 110 43.16 11.57 -3.61
C GLY A 110 42.15 12.55 -3.01
N GLY A 111 42.08 12.67 -1.67
CA GLY A 111 41.15 13.56 -0.98
C GLY A 111 39.72 13.02 -0.82
N VAL A 112 39.45 11.79 -1.27
CA VAL A 112 38.16 11.10 -1.12
C VAL A 112 38.34 9.85 -0.27
N VAL A 113 37.35 9.58 0.59
CA VAL A 113 37.28 8.41 1.45
C VAL A 113 36.13 7.52 0.96
N PRO A 114 36.40 6.26 0.59
CA PRO A 114 35.36 5.29 0.23
C PRO A 114 34.39 5.04 1.39
N GLY A 115 33.13 4.73 1.09
CA GLY A 115 32.06 4.52 2.07
C GLY A 115 32.46 3.69 3.29
N PRO A 116 32.87 2.41 3.14
CA PRO A 116 33.22 1.55 4.27
C PRO A 116 34.35 2.11 5.15
N ALA A 117 35.21 2.96 4.59
CA ALA A 117 36.31 3.58 5.29
C ALA A 117 35.88 4.81 6.13
N VAL A 118 34.66 5.34 5.96
CA VAL A 118 34.18 6.51 6.72
C VAL A 118 33.98 6.19 8.20
N PHE A 119 33.31 5.08 8.51
CA PHE A 119 33.09 4.60 9.90
C PHE A 119 33.89 3.33 10.23
N GLY A 120 34.63 2.78 9.26
CA GLY A 120 35.30 1.49 9.41
C GLY A 120 34.36 0.28 9.33
N VAL A 121 33.15 0.48 8.84
CA VAL A 121 32.13 -0.56 8.61
C VAL A 121 31.40 -0.28 7.30
N ALA A 122 30.97 -1.34 6.62
CA ALA A 122 30.22 -1.23 5.37
C ALA A 122 28.80 -0.71 5.57
N GLU A 123 28.17 -1.06 6.69
CA GLU A 123 26.80 -0.70 7.05
C GLU A 123 26.68 -0.61 8.58
N LEU A 124 25.88 0.36 9.04
CA LEU A 124 25.48 0.52 10.44
C LEU A 124 23.98 0.26 10.57
N THR A 125 23.58 -0.31 11.69
CA THR A 125 22.17 -0.57 11.99
C THR A 125 21.76 0.23 13.22
N TYR A 126 20.66 0.97 13.10
CA TYR A 126 20.14 1.87 14.12
C TYR A 126 18.68 1.51 14.46
N PRO A 127 18.41 0.99 15.67
CA PRO A 127 17.04 0.72 16.10
C PRO A 127 16.24 2.02 16.35
N PRO A 128 15.03 2.18 15.75
CA PRO A 128 14.16 3.32 16.03
C PRO A 128 13.33 3.04 17.30
N GLU A 129 13.87 3.32 18.48
CA GLU A 129 13.32 2.91 19.78
C GLU A 129 11.90 3.42 20.06
N ARG A 130 11.61 4.68 19.71
CA ARG A 130 10.29 5.30 19.90
C ARG A 130 9.27 4.71 18.93
N THR A 131 9.63 4.62 17.65
CA THR A 131 8.78 4.03 16.61
C THR A 131 8.52 2.54 16.89
N SER A 132 9.53 1.81 17.36
CA SER A 132 9.41 0.39 17.75
C SER A 132 8.46 0.20 18.93
N ARG A 133 8.52 1.08 19.94
CA ARG A 133 7.57 1.04 21.08
C ARG A 133 6.13 1.33 20.64
N LEU A 134 5.93 2.28 19.72
CA LEU A 134 4.61 2.60 19.19
C LEU A 134 4.02 1.43 18.39
N THR A 135 4.85 0.76 17.58
CA THR A 135 4.42 -0.38 16.74
C THR A 135 4.23 -1.66 17.55
N GLY A 136 5.06 -1.93 18.56
CA GLY A 136 4.91 -3.07 19.45
C GLY A 136 3.63 -3.04 20.30
N GLY A 137 3.07 -1.85 20.55
CA GLY A 137 1.76 -1.67 21.20
C GLY A 137 0.56 -1.66 20.25
N ALA A 138 0.79 -1.50 18.95
CA ALA A 138 -0.28 -1.41 17.95
C ALA A 138 -0.63 -2.82 17.42
N ALA A 139 -1.85 -3.29 17.68
CA ALA A 139 -2.38 -4.56 17.20
C ALA A 139 -2.55 -4.66 15.65
N ALA A 140 -1.91 -3.76 14.88
CA ALA A 140 -2.09 -3.61 13.44
C ALA A 140 -1.33 -4.65 12.60
N GLY A 141 -0.54 -5.54 13.20
CA GLY A 141 0.24 -6.55 12.47
C GLY A 141 1.30 -5.95 11.54
N VAL A 142 1.79 -4.75 11.88
CA VAL A 142 2.84 -4.03 11.16
C VAL A 142 4.14 -4.15 11.94
N THR A 143 5.22 -4.52 11.26
CA THR A 143 6.57 -4.52 11.83
C THR A 143 7.43 -3.51 11.08
N VAL A 144 8.41 -2.93 11.76
CA VAL A 144 9.39 -1.99 11.18
C VAL A 144 10.78 -2.54 11.50
N SER A 145 11.65 -2.61 10.49
CA SER A 145 13.04 -3.01 10.68
C SER A 145 13.83 -1.90 11.37
N PRO A 146 14.99 -2.21 11.95
CA PRO A 146 15.99 -1.19 12.21
C PRO A 146 16.31 -0.38 10.95
N VAL A 147 16.76 0.86 11.13
CA VAL A 147 17.25 1.71 10.05
C VAL A 147 18.68 1.29 9.70
N SER A 148 18.91 0.95 8.45
CA SER A 148 20.26 0.73 7.94
C SER A 148 20.84 2.03 7.43
N VAL A 149 22.12 2.27 7.75
CA VAL A 149 22.89 3.44 7.33
C VAL A 149 24.13 2.97 6.58
N ARG A 150 24.22 3.32 5.30
CA ARG A 150 25.36 3.00 4.44
C ARG A 150 26.12 4.26 4.08
N PRO A 151 27.37 4.43 4.54
CA PRO A 151 28.24 5.46 3.98
C PRO A 151 28.56 5.14 2.51
N VAL A 152 28.40 6.12 1.64
CA VAL A 152 28.68 5.98 0.20
C VAL A 152 30.09 6.49 -0.11
N ARG A 153 30.38 7.73 0.27
CA ARG A 153 31.69 8.38 0.12
C ARG A 153 31.77 9.62 0.98
N TYR A 154 32.98 10.10 1.23
CA TYR A 154 33.22 11.39 1.88
C TYR A 154 34.38 12.13 1.20
N ASN A 155 34.25 13.44 1.01
CA ASN A 155 35.30 14.29 0.45
C ASN A 155 35.89 15.15 1.57
N VAL A 156 37.19 14.99 1.80
CA VAL A 156 37.93 15.71 2.86
C VAL A 156 38.08 17.19 2.55
N GLY A 157 38.29 17.54 1.27
CA GLY A 157 38.50 18.92 0.83
C GLY A 157 37.26 19.78 0.97
N THR A 158 36.09 19.22 0.68
CA THR A 158 34.80 19.93 0.78
C THR A 158 34.04 19.65 2.08
N ASN A 159 34.58 18.81 2.97
CA ASN A 159 34.02 18.45 4.27
C ASN A 159 32.56 17.93 4.21
N TRP A 160 32.17 17.27 3.12
CA TRP A 160 30.86 16.64 2.98
C TRP A 160 30.98 15.24 2.38
N GLY A 161 30.07 14.37 2.79
CA GLY A 161 29.91 13.03 2.24
C GLY A 161 28.46 12.68 1.99
N LEU A 162 28.23 11.50 1.45
CA LEU A 162 26.90 10.94 1.20
C LEU A 162 26.70 9.69 2.04
N VAL A 163 25.54 9.62 2.65
CA VAL A 163 25.05 8.44 3.36
C VAL A 163 23.65 8.11 2.83
N GLU A 164 23.39 6.82 2.65
CA GLU A 164 22.06 6.31 2.34
C GLU A 164 21.47 5.70 3.61
N LEU A 165 20.24 6.07 3.93
CA LEU A 165 19.48 5.49 5.02
C LEU A 165 18.27 4.78 4.44
N TRP A 166 17.94 3.60 4.96
CA TRP A 166 16.69 2.94 4.61
C TRP A 166 16.10 2.16 5.77
N ALA A 167 14.78 2.04 5.75
CA ALA A 167 14.02 1.20 6.65
C ALA A 167 13.02 0.37 5.84
N HIS A 168 12.64 -0.78 6.39
CA HIS A 168 11.61 -1.62 5.83
C HIS A 168 10.45 -1.70 6.81
N SER A 169 9.23 -1.70 6.29
CA SER A 169 8.06 -2.10 7.05
C SER A 169 7.35 -3.26 6.36
N THR A 170 6.81 -4.16 7.16
CA THR A 170 5.97 -5.25 6.66
C THR A 170 4.62 -5.20 7.34
N CYS A 171 3.55 -5.48 6.60
CA CYS A 171 2.22 -5.59 7.18
C CYS A 171 1.44 -6.79 6.63
N GLN A 172 0.74 -7.48 7.53
CA GLN A 172 -0.16 -8.58 7.18
C GLN A 172 -1.53 -8.01 6.78
N VAL A 173 -1.91 -8.19 5.53
CA VAL A 173 -3.24 -7.83 5.03
C VAL A 173 -4.15 -9.05 5.16
N ALA A 174 -5.34 -8.81 5.73
CA ALA A 174 -6.43 -9.75 5.96
C ALA A 174 -6.35 -11.04 5.12
N GLY A 175 -5.74 -12.08 5.70
CA GLY A 175 -5.91 -13.46 5.25
C GLY A 175 -4.84 -14.10 4.35
N ARG A 176 -3.65 -13.49 4.10
CA ARG A 176 -2.36 -14.19 3.75
C ARG A 176 -1.29 -13.33 3.09
N ARG A 177 -1.60 -12.11 2.62
CA ARG A 177 -0.62 -11.30 1.87
C ARG A 177 0.20 -10.43 2.80
N THR A 178 1.53 -10.55 2.69
CA THR A 178 2.47 -9.65 3.38
C THR A 178 2.83 -8.53 2.42
N LEU A 179 2.50 -7.29 2.75
CA LEU A 179 3.03 -6.14 2.02
C LEU A 179 4.40 -5.80 2.60
N TYR A 180 5.38 -5.71 1.73
CA TYR A 180 6.68 -5.13 2.04
C TYR A 180 6.72 -3.69 1.54
N ARG A 181 7.32 -2.80 2.33
CA ARG A 181 7.57 -1.41 1.97
C ARG A 181 8.98 -1.06 2.37
N ARG A 182 9.76 -0.53 1.43
CA ARG A 182 11.04 0.09 1.72
C ARG A 182 10.85 1.61 1.68
N VAL A 183 11.54 2.31 2.56
CA VAL A 183 11.70 3.76 2.45
C VAL A 183 13.20 4.02 2.48
N SER A 184 13.69 4.80 1.54
CA SER A 184 15.10 5.16 1.42
C SER A 184 15.28 6.67 1.38
N SER A 185 16.43 7.15 1.80
CA SER A 185 16.74 8.57 1.75
C SER A 185 18.24 8.77 1.66
N LEU A 186 18.64 9.77 0.89
CA LEU A 186 20.03 10.14 0.70
C LEU A 186 20.29 11.44 1.46
N HIS A 187 21.35 11.47 2.26
CA HIS A 187 21.67 12.61 3.10
C HIS A 187 23.13 12.99 3.02
N TYR A 188 23.41 14.26 3.31
CA TYR A 188 24.79 14.73 3.46
C TYR A 188 25.30 14.39 4.84
N LEU A 189 26.52 13.88 4.88
CA LEU A 189 27.27 13.68 6.10
C LEU A 189 28.27 14.83 6.26
N VAL A 190 28.19 15.56 7.36
CA VAL A 190 29.08 16.70 7.66
C VAL A 190 29.74 16.49 9.01
N PHE A 191 31.05 16.72 9.08
CA PHE A 191 31.80 16.73 10.32
C PHE A 191 32.12 18.19 10.67
N ASP A 192 31.62 18.67 11.81
CA ASP A 192 31.89 20.06 12.22
C ASP A 192 33.34 20.25 12.68
N ALA A 193 33.59 21.40 13.31
CA ALA A 193 34.87 21.83 13.87
C ALA A 193 35.62 20.71 14.64
N PRO A 194 36.97 20.81 14.74
CA PRO A 194 37.82 19.70 15.11
C PRO A 194 37.53 19.10 16.49
N GLY A 195 37.57 17.78 16.57
CA GLY A 195 38.04 17.05 17.76
C GLY A 195 36.99 16.44 18.69
N THR A 196 35.72 16.84 18.64
CA THR A 196 34.73 16.32 19.63
C THR A 196 33.29 16.20 19.14
N THR A 197 32.92 16.88 18.06
CA THR A 197 31.54 16.86 17.59
C THR A 197 31.29 15.61 16.74
N PRO A 198 30.28 14.77 17.07
CA PRO A 198 29.90 13.68 16.19
C PRO A 198 29.43 14.23 14.84
N PRO A 199 29.55 13.44 13.75
CA PRO A 199 29.01 13.84 12.46
C PRO A 199 27.53 14.15 12.57
N ARG A 200 27.10 15.17 11.81
CA ARG A 200 25.69 15.46 11.59
C ARG A 200 25.27 14.97 10.22
N ILE A 201 24.01 14.60 10.12
CA ILE A 201 23.36 14.33 8.85
C ILE A 201 22.46 15.52 8.51
N ILE A 202 22.55 15.99 7.27
CA ILE A 202 21.69 17.04 6.73
C ILE A 202 20.82 16.44 5.62
N PRO A 203 19.49 16.61 5.68
CA PRO A 203 18.59 16.08 4.67
C PRO A 203 18.80 16.71 3.30
N VAL A 204 18.86 15.86 2.27
CA VAL A 204 19.07 16.28 0.86
C VAL A 204 17.85 15.92 0.03
N ALA A 205 17.49 14.64 0.05
CA ALA A 205 16.33 14.14 -0.65
C ALA A 205 15.80 12.88 0.04
N ILE A 206 14.49 12.85 0.29
CA ILE A 206 13.78 11.66 0.73
C ILE A 206 13.19 11.03 -0.52
N GLN A 207 13.51 9.77 -0.77
CA GLN A 207 12.95 9.02 -1.90
C GLN A 207 12.25 7.78 -1.37
N THR A 208 10.93 7.87 -1.24
CA THR A 208 10.09 6.74 -0.85
C THR A 208 10.02 5.75 -2.02
N VAL A 209 10.86 4.72 -2.00
CA VAL A 209 10.85 3.64 -3.00
C VAL A 209 9.89 2.55 -2.56
N VAL A 210 8.67 2.61 -3.05
CA VAL A 210 7.62 1.64 -2.75
C VAL A 210 7.85 0.36 -3.58
N ASP A 211 8.74 -0.51 -3.13
CA ASP A 211 8.86 -1.86 -3.70
C ASP A 211 7.62 -2.68 -3.32
N ARG A 212 6.87 -3.15 -4.33
CA ARG A 212 5.84 -4.17 -4.13
C ARG A 212 6.51 -5.53 -4.31
N SER A 213 6.66 -6.30 -3.23
CA SER A 213 6.89 -7.74 -3.37
C SER A 213 5.54 -8.46 -3.30
N ASP A 214 5.12 -9.01 -4.43
CA ASP A 214 4.19 -10.14 -4.42
C ASP A 214 5.00 -11.39 -4.05
N ALA A 215 4.59 -12.08 -2.99
CA ALA A 215 4.92 -13.47 -2.71
C ALA A 215 3.64 -14.29 -2.84
#